data_AF-A0A931H638-F1
#
_entry.id   AF-A0A931H638-F1
#
_cell.length_a   1.000
_cell.length_b   1.000
_cell.length_c   1.000
_cell.angle_alpha   90.00
_cell.angle_beta   90.00
_cell.angle_gamma   90.00
#
_symmetry.space_group_name_H-M   'P 1'
#
loop_
_entity.id
_entity.type
_entity.pdbx_description
1 polymer ?
#
loop_
_entity_poly.entity_id
_entity_poly.type
_entity_poly.pdbx_seq_one_letter_code
_entity_poly.pdbx_strand_id
1 'polypeptide(L)'
;MKKLLSLLALGVALSFGTAHAASHAGAPMASGGSGCDAQAADKKLSGAAKTSFLKKCEADSSPTAVCEKNAADKKLAGAAKNSFVKKCVTDTAGPAAGCEKSAADKKLAGAARTSHIKKCMEDSKAADAKPMAEAKPAASAKK
;
A
#
# COMPACT_ATOMS: atom_id res chain seq x y z
N MET A 1 -16.89 37.18 7.64
CA MET A 1 -16.34 37.42 6.28
C MET A 1 -15.44 38.66 6.23
N LYS A 2 -14.30 38.68 6.95
CA LYS A 2 -13.32 39.79 6.94
C LYS A 2 -11.84 39.34 7.02
N LYS A 3 -11.56 38.05 6.87
CA LYS A 3 -10.19 37.50 6.93
C LYS A 3 -9.68 36.97 5.58
N LEU A 4 -10.38 37.30 4.48
CA LEU A 4 -10.09 36.81 3.14
C LEU A 4 -9.42 37.86 2.22
N LEU A 5 -9.11 39.07 2.71
CA LEU A 5 -8.54 40.14 1.88
C LEU A 5 -7.08 40.51 2.18
N SER A 6 -6.46 39.96 3.23
CA SER A 6 -5.08 40.32 3.62
C SER A 6 -4.00 39.33 3.13
N LEU A 7 -4.36 38.25 2.44
CA LEU A 7 -3.44 37.16 2.07
C LEU A 7 -3.14 37.08 0.56
N LEU A 8 -3.59 38.07 -0.23
CA LEU A 8 -3.45 38.08 -1.69
C LEU A 8 -2.37 39.05 -2.22
N ALA A 9 -1.60 39.71 -1.34
CA ALA A 9 -0.74 40.84 -1.72
C ALA A 9 0.78 40.64 -1.48
N LEU A 10 1.26 39.45 -1.16
CA LEU A 10 2.71 39.23 -1.01
C LEU A 10 3.14 37.88 -1.58
N GLY A 11 3.62 37.88 -2.82
CA GLY A 11 4.49 36.79 -3.30
C GLY A 11 4.21 36.20 -4.68
N VAL A 12 3.49 36.88 -5.57
CA VAL A 12 3.64 36.67 -7.02
C VAL A 12 5.01 37.24 -7.42
N ALA A 13 6.07 36.44 -7.27
CA ALA A 13 7.43 36.81 -7.71
C ALA A 13 8.38 35.63 -7.97
N LEU A 14 7.91 34.38 -8.16
CA LEU A 14 8.77 33.21 -8.40
C LEU A 14 8.26 32.22 -9.47
N SER A 15 7.57 32.70 -10.50
CA SER A 15 7.56 32.06 -11.83
C SER A 15 8.51 32.88 -12.70
N PHE A 16 9.59 32.36 -13.29
CA PHE A 16 9.60 31.38 -14.37
C PHE A 16 10.93 30.61 -14.49
N GLY A 17 10.83 29.33 -14.92
CA GLY A 17 11.88 28.53 -15.55
C GLY A 17 12.34 27.36 -14.68
N THR A 18 12.22 26.08 -15.04
CA THR A 18 11.92 25.40 -16.31
C THR A 18 11.40 23.98 -15.98
N ALA A 19 10.42 23.52 -16.77
CA ALA A 19 10.02 22.12 -16.98
C ALA A 19 10.16 21.12 -15.81
N HIS A 20 9.07 20.87 -15.08
CA HIS A 20 8.83 19.54 -14.52
C HIS A 20 7.67 18.91 -15.28
N ALA A 21 8.03 18.06 -16.25
CA ALA A 21 7.10 17.13 -16.86
C ALA A 21 6.56 16.22 -15.75
N ALA A 22 5.30 16.42 -15.40
CA ALA A 22 4.54 15.46 -14.63
C ALA A 22 4.27 14.23 -15.50
N SER A 23 5.25 13.33 -15.58
CA SER A 23 4.96 11.93 -15.88
C SER A 23 4.35 11.33 -14.62
N HIS A 24 3.03 11.46 -14.47
CA HIS A 24 2.22 10.45 -13.80
C HIS A 24 2.24 9.18 -14.66
N ALA A 25 3.43 8.58 -14.79
CA ALA A 25 3.58 7.21 -15.24
C ALA A 25 3.49 6.37 -13.97
N GLY A 26 2.36 5.67 -13.81
CA GLY A 26 2.25 4.60 -12.84
C GLY A 26 3.40 3.62 -13.07
N ALA A 27 4.38 3.66 -12.18
CA ALA A 27 5.39 2.61 -12.05
C ALA A 27 4.94 1.68 -10.91
N PRO A 28 5.18 0.37 -11.04
CA PRO A 28 4.55 -0.64 -10.22
C PRO A 28 4.93 -0.47 -8.76
N MET A 29 3.99 -0.77 -7.86
CA MET A 29 4.24 -0.98 -6.45
C MET A 29 5.29 -2.10 -6.32
N ALA A 30 6.57 -1.72 -6.31
CA ALA A 30 7.67 -2.64 -6.09
C ALA A 30 7.65 -3.06 -4.63
N SER A 31 7.02 -4.21 -4.41
CA SER A 31 7.10 -4.99 -3.18
C SER A 31 8.56 -5.22 -2.82
N GLY A 32 8.95 -4.80 -1.61
CA GLY A 32 10.11 -5.30 -0.87
C GLY A 32 11.50 -5.00 -1.45
N GLY A 33 12.24 -4.12 -0.77
CA GLY A 33 13.71 -4.07 -0.82
C GLY A 33 14.33 -3.24 -1.95
N SER A 34 13.91 -3.43 -3.20
CA SER A 34 14.60 -2.80 -4.36
C SER A 34 14.30 -1.30 -4.54
N GLY A 35 13.18 -0.81 -3.98
CA GLY A 35 12.75 0.59 -4.15
C GLY A 35 13.54 1.60 -3.32
N CYS A 36 14.00 1.21 -2.11
CA CYS A 36 14.69 2.13 -1.21
C CYS A 36 16.09 2.52 -1.71
N ASP A 37 16.85 1.57 -2.28
CA ASP A 37 18.16 1.88 -2.85
C ASP A 37 18.04 2.70 -4.15
N ALA A 38 17.04 2.39 -4.98
CA ALA A 38 16.71 3.20 -6.16
C ALA A 38 16.33 4.64 -5.80
N GLN A 39 15.49 4.85 -4.77
CA GLN A 39 15.16 6.19 -4.29
C GLN A 39 16.35 6.92 -3.68
N ALA A 40 17.24 6.20 -2.98
CA ALA A 40 18.47 6.79 -2.44
C ALA A 40 19.42 7.22 -3.57
N ALA A 41 19.53 6.42 -4.63
CA ALA A 41 20.33 6.70 -5.80
C ALA A 41 19.79 7.87 -6.64
N ASP A 42 18.47 7.96 -6.82
CA ASP A 42 17.80 9.08 -7.49
C ASP A 42 18.04 10.41 -6.76
N LYS A 43 17.99 10.37 -5.43
CA LYS A 43 18.33 11.50 -4.53
C LYS A 43 19.84 11.78 -4.44
N LYS A 44 20.68 10.99 -5.12
CA LYS A 44 22.16 11.02 -5.08
C LYS A 44 22.73 11.05 -3.66
N LEU A 45 22.06 10.38 -2.71
CA LEU A 45 22.51 10.30 -1.33
C LEU A 45 23.73 9.38 -1.25
N SER A 46 24.77 9.84 -0.55
CA SER A 46 26.03 9.10 -0.36
C SER A 46 26.45 9.11 1.11
N GLY A 47 27.28 8.16 1.51
CA GLY A 47 27.81 8.07 2.88
C GLY A 47 26.72 7.97 3.96
N ALA A 48 26.89 8.72 5.06
CA ALA A 48 25.99 8.68 6.22
C ALA A 48 24.53 9.06 5.89
N ALA A 49 24.33 9.93 4.88
CA ALA A 49 23.01 10.34 4.43
C ALA A 49 22.27 9.19 3.71
N LYS A 50 22.99 8.41 2.89
CA LYS A 50 22.42 7.21 2.25
C LYS A 50 21.99 6.19 3.30
N THR A 51 22.84 5.90 4.28
CA THR A 51 22.52 4.92 5.33
C THR A 51 21.34 5.33 6.21
N SER A 52 21.20 6.63 6.51
CA SER A 52 20.08 7.15 7.30
C SER A 52 18.78 7.11 6.50
N PHE A 53 18.86 7.46 5.21
CA PHE A 53 17.71 7.39 4.31
C PHE A 53 17.24 5.95 4.08
N LEU A 54 18.16 5.01 3.85
CA LEU A 54 17.82 3.59 3.71
C LEU A 54 17.12 3.07 4.96
N LYS A 55 17.71 3.29 6.15
CA LYS A 55 17.06 2.92 7.42
C LYS A 55 15.65 3.49 7.57
N LYS A 56 15.46 4.76 7.18
CA LYS A 56 14.13 5.40 7.26
C LYS A 56 13.17 4.84 6.22
N CYS A 57 13.66 4.59 5.00
CA CYS A 57 12.87 4.04 3.91
C CYS A 57 12.44 2.59 4.18
N GLU A 58 13.33 1.76 4.74
CA GLU A 58 13.03 0.40 5.16
C GLU A 58 11.97 0.38 6.27
N ALA A 59 12.07 1.31 7.23
CA ALA A 59 11.06 1.46 8.27
C ALA A 59 9.69 1.88 7.70
N ASP A 60 9.67 2.82 6.74
CA ASP A 60 8.45 3.30 6.08
C ASP A 60 7.86 2.27 5.09
N SER A 61 8.72 1.40 4.54
CA SER A 61 8.34 0.28 3.66
C SER A 61 7.97 -0.98 4.43
N SER A 62 8.00 -0.95 5.76
CA SER A 62 7.53 -2.08 6.56
C SER A 62 6.06 -2.38 6.23
N PRO A 63 5.64 -3.66 6.23
CA PRO A 63 4.25 -4.03 5.91
C PRO A 63 3.25 -3.26 6.78
N THR A 64 3.59 -3.03 8.04
CA THR A 64 2.79 -2.19 8.95
C THR A 64 2.63 -0.76 8.43
N ALA A 65 3.73 -0.06 8.12
CA ALA A 65 3.69 1.33 7.66
C ALA A 65 2.98 1.50 6.30
N VAL A 66 3.22 0.56 5.37
CA VAL A 66 2.50 0.50 4.09
C VAL A 66 1.00 0.32 4.30
N CYS A 67 0.62 -0.60 5.20
CA CYS A 67 -0.78 -0.85 5.53
C CYS A 67 -1.44 0.32 6.27
N GLU A 68 -0.70 1.04 7.12
CA GLU A 68 -1.19 2.26 7.77
C GLU A 68 -1.43 3.41 6.79
N LYS A 69 -0.53 3.61 5.82
CA LYS A 69 -0.71 4.58 4.73
C LYS A 69 -1.95 4.24 3.92
N ASN A 70 -2.06 3.00 3.46
CA ASN A 70 -3.21 2.56 2.66
C ASN A 70 -4.54 2.69 3.44
N ALA A 71 -4.52 2.47 4.76
CA ALA A 71 -5.67 2.75 5.63
C ALA A 71 -6.02 4.25 5.68
N ALA A 72 -5.01 5.12 5.78
CA ALA A 72 -5.18 6.57 5.79
C ALA A 72 -5.65 7.12 4.44
N ASP A 73 -5.15 6.60 3.32
CA ASP A 73 -5.63 6.91 1.96
C ASP A 73 -7.12 6.54 1.81
N LYS A 74 -7.53 5.41 2.39
CA LYS A 74 -8.94 5.00 2.49
C LYS A 74 -9.74 5.76 3.56
N LYS A 75 -9.13 6.75 4.21
CA LYS A 75 -9.70 7.55 5.31
C LYS A 75 -10.30 6.70 6.44
N LEU A 76 -9.74 5.52 6.68
CA LEU A 76 -10.14 4.66 7.78
C LEU A 76 -9.57 5.24 9.08
N ALA A 77 -10.43 5.43 10.06
CA ALA A 77 -10.07 5.92 11.39
C ALA A 77 -10.56 4.95 12.48
N GLY A 78 -9.99 5.07 13.69
CA GLY A 78 -10.39 4.29 14.85
C GLY A 78 -10.29 2.77 14.64
N ALA A 79 -11.33 2.05 15.06
CA ALA A 79 -11.38 0.59 14.99
C ALA A 79 -11.26 0.05 13.56
N ALA A 80 -11.83 0.74 12.57
CA ALA A 80 -11.78 0.33 11.16
C ALA A 80 -10.34 0.37 10.61
N LYS A 81 -9.57 1.41 10.99
CA LYS A 81 -8.14 1.49 10.67
C LYS A 81 -7.38 0.30 11.25
N ASN A 82 -7.59 0.00 12.54
CA ASN A 82 -6.86 -1.07 13.22
C ASN A 82 -7.16 -2.46 12.60
N SER A 83 -8.42 -2.73 12.27
CA SER A 83 -8.82 -3.98 11.62
C SER A 83 -8.25 -4.10 10.21
N PHE A 84 -8.27 -3.01 9.43
CA PHE A 84 -7.69 -2.99 8.09
C PHE A 84 -6.18 -3.19 8.12
N VAL A 85 -5.46 -2.48 9.01
CA VAL A 85 -4.01 -2.62 9.13
C VAL A 85 -3.64 -4.05 9.52
N LYS A 86 -4.32 -4.64 10.52
CA LYS A 86 -4.12 -6.06 10.88
C LYS A 86 -4.32 -7.00 9.70
N LYS A 87 -5.40 -6.78 8.94
CA LYS A 87 -5.73 -7.62 7.78
C LYS A 87 -4.68 -7.47 6.68
N CYS A 88 -4.37 -6.23 6.31
CA CYS A 88 -3.36 -5.87 5.33
C CYS A 88 -1.96 -6.42 5.68
N VAL A 89 -1.51 -6.33 6.94
CA VAL A 89 -0.21 -6.91 7.35
C VAL A 89 -0.21 -8.42 7.21
N THR A 90 -1.33 -9.07 7.54
CA THR A 90 -1.48 -10.53 7.35
C THR A 90 -1.46 -10.92 5.87
N ASP A 91 -2.12 -10.14 5.01
CA ASP A 91 -2.21 -10.42 3.58
C ASP A 91 -0.88 -10.09 2.85
N THR A 92 -0.14 -9.04 3.28
CA THR A 92 1.17 -8.66 2.71
C THR A 92 2.31 -9.59 3.13
N ALA A 93 2.15 -10.34 4.21
CA ALA A 93 3.06 -11.45 4.57
C ALA A 93 2.96 -12.65 3.61
N GLY A 94 2.06 -12.59 2.62
CA GLY A 94 1.93 -13.55 1.53
C GLY A 94 0.81 -14.58 1.75
N PRO A 95 0.43 -15.31 0.68
CA PRO A 95 -0.68 -16.27 0.71
C PRO A 95 -0.46 -17.38 1.74
N ALA A 96 0.80 -17.73 2.07
CA ALA A 96 1.10 -18.69 3.13
C ALA A 96 0.51 -18.26 4.49
N ALA A 97 0.77 -17.02 4.92
CA ALA A 97 0.28 -16.51 6.20
C ALA A 97 -1.26 -16.39 6.25
N GLY A 98 -1.88 -16.02 5.12
CA GLY A 98 -3.34 -16.02 4.96
C GLY A 98 -3.95 -17.43 5.04
N CYS A 99 -3.31 -18.40 4.38
CA CYS A 99 -3.74 -19.80 4.37
C CYS A 99 -3.52 -20.50 5.73
N GLU A 100 -2.48 -20.13 6.46
CA GLU A 100 -2.24 -20.61 7.82
C GLU A 100 -3.29 -20.10 8.80
N LYS A 101 -3.69 -18.82 8.68
CA LYS A 101 -4.80 -18.27 9.46
C LYS A 101 -6.12 -18.94 9.12
N SER A 102 -6.39 -19.18 7.83
CA SER A 102 -7.58 -19.94 7.37
C SER A 102 -7.62 -21.37 7.93
N ALA A 103 -6.46 -22.03 8.01
CA ALA A 103 -6.35 -23.35 8.63
C ALA A 103 -6.55 -23.30 10.15
N ALA A 104 -6.04 -22.25 10.82
CA ALA A 104 -6.18 -22.06 12.25
C ALA A 104 -7.63 -21.74 12.67
N ASP A 105 -8.36 -20.94 11.88
CA ASP A 105 -9.79 -20.66 12.09
C ASP A 105 -10.64 -21.95 12.02
N LYS A 106 -10.28 -22.86 11.11
CA LYS A 106 -10.88 -24.20 10.99
C LYS A 106 -10.34 -25.21 12.02
N LYS A 107 -9.45 -24.77 12.93
CA LYS A 107 -8.75 -25.61 13.91
C LYS A 107 -8.11 -26.86 13.30
N LEU A 108 -7.66 -26.77 12.04
CA LEU A 108 -7.00 -27.86 11.37
C LEU A 108 -5.62 -28.06 12.01
N ALA A 109 -5.31 -29.31 12.34
CA ALA A 109 -4.02 -29.72 12.86
C ALA A 109 -3.45 -30.88 12.03
N GLY A 110 -2.14 -31.11 12.16
CA GLY A 110 -1.46 -32.20 11.46
C GLY A 110 -1.62 -32.16 9.94
N ALA A 111 -1.79 -33.34 9.33
CA ALA A 111 -1.85 -33.49 7.87
C ALA A 111 -2.98 -32.66 7.21
N ALA A 112 -4.11 -32.46 7.90
CA ALA A 112 -5.25 -31.69 7.38
C ALA A 112 -4.94 -30.18 7.25
N ARG A 113 -4.11 -29.64 8.15
CA ARG A 113 -3.63 -28.26 8.04
C ARG A 113 -2.74 -28.10 6.82
N THR A 114 -1.81 -29.03 6.61
CA THR A 114 -0.84 -28.97 5.51
C THR A 114 -1.51 -29.12 4.15
N SER A 115 -2.50 -30.02 4.02
CA SER A 115 -3.28 -30.16 2.78
C SER A 115 -4.11 -28.92 2.47
N HIS A 116 -4.75 -28.32 3.49
CA HIS A 116 -5.52 -27.09 3.33
C HIS A 116 -4.65 -25.91 2.93
N ILE A 117 -3.47 -25.75 3.55
CA ILE A 117 -2.53 -24.67 3.19
C ILE A 117 -2.04 -24.86 1.74
N LYS A 118 -1.67 -26.08 1.35
CA LYS A 118 -1.22 -26.36 -0.02
C LYS A 118 -2.30 -26.03 -1.06
N LYS A 119 -3.53 -26.50 -0.83
CA LYS A 119 -4.68 -26.18 -1.70
C LYS A 119 -4.97 -24.68 -1.74
N CYS A 120 -4.95 -24.02 -0.58
CA CYS A 120 -5.20 -22.59 -0.46
C CYS A 120 -4.14 -21.73 -1.17
N MET A 121 -2.87 -22.13 -1.15
CA MET A 121 -1.82 -21.44 -1.91
C MET A 121 -1.99 -21.60 -3.42
N GLU A 122 -2.45 -22.77 -3.89
CA GLU A 122 -2.78 -23.00 -5.31
C GLU A 122 -4.01 -22.18 -5.76
N ASP A 123 -5.06 -22.11 -4.93
CA ASP A 123 -6.25 -21.29 -5.19
C ASP A 123 -5.94 -19.77 -5.13
N SER A 124 -5.07 -19.32 -4.21
CA SER A 124 -4.67 -17.91 -4.12
C SER A 124 -3.86 -17.46 -5.35
N LYS A 125 -3.07 -18.37 -5.94
CA LYS A 125 -2.29 -18.10 -7.16
C LYS A 125 -3.18 -18.04 -8.42
N ALA A 126 -4.37 -18.61 -8.38
CA ALA A 126 -5.38 -18.50 -9.44
C ALA A 126 -6.20 -17.19 -9.35
N ALA A 127 -6.29 -16.57 -8.16
CA ALA A 127 -7.03 -15.33 -7.95
C ALA A 127 -6.32 -14.09 -8.55
N ASP A 128 -4.99 -14.08 -8.62
CA ASP A 128 -4.20 -13.02 -9.29
C ASP A 128 -4.29 -13.07 -10.83
N ALA A 129 -4.82 -14.14 -11.42
CA ALA A 129 -4.93 -14.32 -12.88
C ALA A 129 -6.27 -13.87 -13.48
N LYS A 130 -7.25 -13.42 -12.67
CA LYS A 130 -8.47 -12.81 -13.18
C LYS A 130 -8.30 -11.29 -13.19
N PRO A 131 -8.05 -10.63 -14.35
CA PRO A 131 -8.11 -9.19 -14.42
C PRO A 131 -9.48 -8.71 -13.93
N MET A 132 -9.45 -7.55 -13.30
CA MET A 132 -10.60 -6.76 -12.87
C MET A 132 -11.59 -6.58 -14.03
N ALA A 133 -12.48 -7.54 -14.20
CA ALA A 133 -13.61 -7.50 -15.10
C ALA A 133 -14.78 -8.15 -14.37
N GLU A 134 -15.44 -7.34 -13.56
CA GLU A 134 -16.89 -7.16 -13.51
C GLU A 134 -17.24 -6.37 -12.24
N ALA A 135 -16.93 -5.07 -12.29
CA ALA A 135 -17.87 -4.11 -11.75
C ALA A 135 -19.08 -4.12 -12.68
N LYS A 136 -20.21 -4.69 -12.24
CA LYS A 136 -21.50 -4.39 -12.84
C LYS A 136 -22.37 -3.70 -11.78
N PRO A 137 -22.90 -2.51 -12.10
CA PRO A 137 -23.44 -1.55 -11.14
C PRO A 137 -24.78 -1.99 -10.55
N ALA A 138 -25.02 -1.50 -9.33
CA ALA A 138 -26.34 -1.38 -8.75
C ALA A 138 -27.25 -0.58 -9.70
N ALA A 139 -28.36 -1.19 -10.12
CA ALA A 139 -29.50 -0.46 -10.63
C ALA A 139 -30.72 -0.87 -9.80
N SER A 140 -31.05 0.02 -8.87
CA SER A 140 -32.29 0.05 -8.12
C SER A 140 -33.49 0.08 -9.08
N ALA A 141 -34.28 -0.99 -9.12
CA ALA A 141 -35.64 -0.93 -9.66
C ALA A 141 -36.59 -0.54 -8.51
N LYS A 142 -36.80 0.77 -8.36
CA LYS A 142 -38.01 1.29 -7.74
C LYS A 142 -39.05 1.49 -8.85
N LYS A 143 -40.23 0.94 -8.59
CA LYS A 143 -41.56 1.19 -9.16
C LYS A 143 -42.08 0.14 -10.13
#